data_AF-A0A7X9UCA5-F1
#
_entry.id   AF-A0A7X9UCA5-F1
#
_cell.length_a   1.000
_cell.length_b   1.000
_cell.length_c   1.000
_cell.angle_alpha   90.00
_cell.angle_beta   90.00
_cell.angle_gamma   90.00
#
_symmetry.space_group_name_H-M   'P 1'
#
loop_
_entity.id
_entity.type
_entity.pdbx_description
1 polymer ?
#
loop_
_entity_poly.entity_id
_entity_poly.type
_entity_poly.pdbx_seq_one_letter_code
_entity_poly.pdbx_strand_id
1 'polypeptide(L)'
;MAKSTQPSHIIICDASAFRALRCERRRYQNLGWTPLSSREIQLAVSRSSANADCIDYDLLEQLGVWSPGEKLHLLVGSSAKRRYTKPVYPHALTKPLPAGSLYIIAPGIDVLSPTMIATQYASRHSFGQTYAFFEELCSEITLAEPGYEEWLPGDIENEMSTAEDDTSNKTVSIPIISCFKSEPALSPSELTNWLKKVNYLPGLKQAHAVAPYVLGNARSPMEIMMFGMFCLPMLRGGFACKGGISNYRIDFEEEAIAVSGMPYAIGDLVFPSSREILEYKGHPHDSKESRIGDEKREAGLSAMGFRTTSINSEQIKDAAALEAIAKRLYRQAGLRFRCTVDASRTRQYKLMKELTAWMKDENE
;
A
#
# COMPACT_ATOMS: atom_id res chain seq x y z
N MET A 1 -3.38 41.90 -27.99
CA MET A 1 -3.06 41.22 -26.71
C MET A 1 -2.23 39.98 -27.05
N ALA A 2 -0.95 39.98 -26.69
CA ALA A 2 -0.09 38.81 -26.92
C ALA A 2 -0.65 37.64 -26.10
N LYS A 3 -1.09 36.57 -26.76
CA LYS A 3 -1.29 35.27 -26.09
C LYS A 3 0.05 34.93 -25.45
N SER A 4 0.09 34.80 -24.13
CA SER A 4 1.26 34.27 -23.44
C SER A 4 1.59 32.92 -24.08
N THR A 5 2.69 32.85 -24.82
CA THR A 5 3.18 31.66 -25.55
C THR A 5 3.95 30.71 -24.64
N GLN A 6 3.79 30.83 -23.31
CA GLN A 6 4.47 29.96 -22.37
C GLN A 6 3.57 28.77 -22.02
N PRO A 7 4.12 27.53 -22.03
CA PRO A 7 3.32 26.33 -21.84
C PRO A 7 2.65 26.34 -20.46
N SER A 8 1.34 26.08 -20.45
CA SER A 8 0.57 25.85 -19.22
C SER A 8 1.01 24.54 -18.59
N HIS A 9 1.07 24.50 -17.26
CA HIS A 9 1.34 23.26 -16.53
C HIS A 9 0.03 22.60 -16.12
N ILE A 10 -0.02 21.27 -16.25
CA ILE A 10 -1.06 20.42 -15.69
C ILE A 10 -0.45 19.76 -14.46
N ILE A 11 -1.10 19.89 -13.30
CA ILE A 11 -0.63 19.25 -12.07
C ILE A 11 -1.67 18.22 -11.65
N ILE A 12 -1.33 16.94 -11.75
CA ILE A 12 -2.18 15.80 -11.41
C ILE A 12 -2.18 15.61 -9.89
N CYS A 13 -3.37 15.40 -9.31
CA CYS A 13 -3.54 15.18 -7.87
C CYS A 13 -4.67 14.19 -7.57
N ASP A 14 -4.90 13.89 -6.29
CA ASP A 14 -6.03 13.09 -5.83
C ASP A 14 -6.09 11.69 -6.48
N ALA A 15 -7.28 11.12 -6.67
CA ALA A 15 -7.51 9.85 -7.34
C ALA A 15 -6.73 9.69 -8.67
N SER A 16 -6.61 10.74 -9.49
CA SER A 16 -5.84 10.68 -10.75
C SER A 16 -4.33 10.52 -10.51
N ALA A 17 -3.78 11.13 -9.46
CA ALA A 17 -2.36 10.96 -9.11
C ALA A 17 -2.08 9.57 -8.52
N PHE A 18 -3.02 9.06 -7.72
CA PHE A 18 -2.98 7.69 -7.22
C PHE A 18 -3.03 6.66 -8.37
N ARG A 19 -3.92 6.86 -9.35
CA ARG A 19 -4.02 6.05 -10.56
C ARG A 19 -2.70 6.06 -11.34
N ALA A 20 -2.14 7.25 -11.60
CA ALA A 20 -0.86 7.41 -12.28
C ALA A 20 0.28 6.67 -11.54
N LEU A 21 0.30 6.77 -10.21
CA LEU A 21 1.31 6.12 -9.37
C LEU A 21 1.30 4.60 -9.51
N ARG A 22 0.12 3.98 -9.45
CA ARG A 22 -0.03 2.53 -9.65
C ARG A 22 0.32 2.12 -11.08
N CYS A 23 -0.15 2.87 -12.08
CA CYS A 23 0.13 2.56 -13.49
C CYS A 23 1.63 2.62 -13.82
N GLU A 24 2.34 3.64 -13.35
CA GLU A 24 3.80 3.76 -13.55
C GLU A 24 4.53 2.55 -12.93
N ARG A 25 4.25 2.29 -11.65
CA ARG A 25 4.85 1.19 -10.90
C ARG A 25 4.55 -0.17 -11.50
N ARG A 26 3.36 -0.36 -12.07
CA ARG A 26 2.95 -1.59 -12.74
C ARG A 26 3.69 -1.76 -14.06
N ARG A 27 3.76 -0.70 -14.87
CA ARG A 27 4.37 -0.72 -16.21
C ARG A 27 5.88 -0.91 -16.18
N TYR A 28 6.55 -0.23 -15.25
CA TYR A 28 8.01 -0.19 -15.22
C TYR A 28 8.64 -0.92 -14.04
N GLN A 29 7.83 -1.49 -13.15
CA GLN A 29 8.28 -2.15 -11.92
C GLN A 29 9.11 -1.23 -11.00
N ASN A 30 9.05 0.09 -11.20
CA ASN A 30 9.60 1.13 -10.33
C ASN A 30 8.82 2.45 -10.54
N LEU A 31 9.13 3.48 -9.76
CA LEU A 31 8.66 4.84 -10.02
C LEU A 31 9.70 5.68 -10.79
N GLY A 32 9.49 5.84 -12.11
CA GLY A 32 10.42 6.52 -13.02
C GLY A 32 10.37 8.06 -13.03
N TRP A 33 9.59 8.64 -12.14
CA TRP A 33 9.31 10.08 -12.14
C TRP A 33 10.49 10.91 -11.65
N THR A 34 10.65 12.13 -12.17
CA THR A 34 11.75 13.03 -11.78
C THR A 34 11.26 14.12 -10.81
N PRO A 35 11.90 14.33 -9.64
CA PRO A 35 11.46 15.36 -8.68
C PRO A 35 11.73 16.77 -9.19
N LEU A 36 10.82 17.70 -8.91
CA LEU A 36 11.01 19.12 -9.20
C LEU A 36 11.75 19.86 -8.08
N SER A 37 12.62 20.80 -8.46
CA SER A 37 13.21 21.77 -7.54
C SER A 37 12.18 22.76 -7.00
N SER A 38 12.51 23.47 -5.91
CA SER A 38 11.59 24.48 -5.33
C SER A 38 11.22 25.58 -6.33
N ARG A 39 12.14 25.97 -7.22
CA ARG A 39 11.88 26.98 -8.26
C ARG A 39 10.92 26.43 -9.33
N GLU A 40 11.10 25.18 -9.74
CA GLU A 40 10.22 24.53 -10.70
C GLU A 40 8.82 24.31 -10.13
N ILE A 41 8.70 23.93 -8.85
CA ILE A 41 7.41 23.83 -8.16
C ILE A 41 6.66 25.17 -8.20
N GLN A 42 7.34 26.28 -7.84
CA GLN A 42 6.72 27.60 -7.88
C GLN A 42 6.29 27.97 -9.31
N LEU A 43 7.11 27.64 -10.30
CA LEU A 43 6.80 27.89 -11.70
C LEU A 43 5.57 27.09 -12.15
N ALA A 44 5.55 25.79 -11.90
CA ALA A 44 4.45 24.89 -12.22
C ALA A 44 3.13 25.38 -11.58
N VAL A 45 3.15 25.70 -10.28
CA VAL A 45 1.98 26.21 -9.55
C VAL A 45 1.52 27.57 -10.11
N SER A 46 2.45 28.48 -10.42
CA SER A 46 2.12 29.79 -11.01
C SER A 46 1.51 29.67 -12.40
N ARG A 47 1.86 28.62 -13.15
CA ARG A 47 1.40 28.34 -14.52
C ARG A 47 0.34 27.25 -14.61
N SER A 48 -0.07 26.68 -13.49
CA SER A 48 -1.07 25.61 -13.43
C SER A 48 -2.36 26.06 -14.10
N SER A 49 -2.95 25.21 -14.92
CA SER A 49 -4.22 25.45 -15.61
C SER A 49 -5.15 24.25 -15.46
N ALA A 50 -6.45 24.53 -15.32
CA ALA A 50 -7.52 23.54 -15.41
C ALA A 50 -8.37 23.76 -16.67
N ASN A 51 -7.79 24.36 -17.72
CA ASN A 51 -8.49 24.59 -18.97
C ASN A 51 -8.58 23.28 -19.76
N ALA A 52 -9.79 22.75 -19.92
CA ALA A 52 -10.05 21.49 -20.62
C ALA A 52 -9.53 21.50 -22.07
N ASP A 53 -9.54 22.65 -22.75
CA ASP A 53 -9.07 22.78 -24.14
C ASP A 53 -7.55 22.72 -24.29
N CYS A 54 -6.80 22.79 -23.18
CA CYS A 54 -5.34 22.74 -23.17
C CYS A 54 -4.81 21.37 -22.72
N ILE A 55 -5.68 20.39 -22.50
CA ILE A 55 -5.32 19.07 -22.01
C ILE A 55 -5.21 18.11 -23.19
N ASP A 56 -4.06 17.46 -23.30
CA ASP A 56 -3.85 16.31 -24.18
C ASP A 56 -4.36 15.05 -23.46
N TYR A 57 -5.63 14.70 -23.69
CA TYR A 57 -6.27 13.57 -23.01
C TYR A 57 -5.67 12.23 -23.45
N ASP A 58 -5.28 12.10 -24.72
CA ASP A 58 -4.67 10.88 -25.25
C ASP A 58 -3.34 10.61 -24.54
N LEU A 59 -2.53 11.66 -24.33
CA LEU A 59 -1.30 11.54 -23.54
C LEU A 59 -1.58 11.19 -22.07
N LEU A 60 -2.59 11.79 -21.43
CA LEU A 60 -2.93 11.45 -20.04
C LEU A 60 -3.40 10.00 -19.89
N GLU A 61 -4.14 9.49 -20.87
CA GLU A 61 -4.56 8.10 -20.92
C GLU A 61 -3.36 7.16 -21.14
N GLN A 62 -2.46 7.48 -22.07
CA GLN A 62 -1.22 6.73 -22.27
C GLN A 62 -0.33 6.69 -21.02
N LEU A 63 -0.28 7.79 -20.25
CA LEU A 63 0.45 7.87 -18.99
C LEU A 63 -0.27 7.15 -17.83
N GLY A 64 -1.50 6.66 -18.04
CA GLY A 64 -2.28 6.01 -16.99
C GLY A 64 -2.79 6.97 -15.90
N VAL A 65 -2.94 8.26 -16.22
CA VAL A 65 -3.44 9.29 -15.30
C VAL A 65 -4.97 9.29 -15.23
N TRP A 66 -5.64 8.92 -16.33
CA TRP A 66 -7.08 9.05 -16.50
C TRP A 66 -7.57 8.16 -17.65
N SER A 67 -8.81 7.67 -17.57
CA SER A 67 -9.50 7.01 -18.69
C SER A 67 -10.85 7.67 -19.01
N PRO A 68 -11.35 7.55 -20.26
CA PRO A 68 -12.65 8.05 -20.65
C PRO A 68 -13.77 7.62 -19.69
N GLY A 69 -14.54 8.59 -19.18
CA GLY A 69 -15.61 8.38 -18.21
C GLY A 69 -15.23 8.66 -16.75
N GLU A 70 -13.94 8.73 -16.44
CA GLU A 70 -13.46 9.03 -15.09
C GLU A 70 -13.40 10.55 -14.81
N LYS A 71 -13.24 10.91 -13.53
CA LYS A 71 -12.93 12.29 -13.11
C LYS A 71 -11.42 12.54 -13.26
N LEU A 72 -11.04 13.65 -13.90
CA LEU A 72 -9.66 14.11 -13.97
C LEU A 72 -9.39 15.16 -12.89
N HIS A 73 -8.62 14.81 -11.86
CA HIS A 73 -8.34 15.68 -10.72
C HIS A 73 -7.05 16.49 -10.90
N LEU A 74 -7.20 17.81 -10.99
CA LEU A 74 -6.08 18.73 -11.24
C LEU A 74 -5.87 19.70 -10.08
N LEU A 75 -4.62 19.98 -9.74
CA LEU A 75 -4.24 20.98 -8.74
C LEU A 75 -3.94 22.32 -9.42
N VAL A 76 -4.58 23.39 -8.93
CA VAL A 76 -4.36 24.76 -9.40
C VAL A 76 -3.85 25.67 -8.29
N GLY A 77 -3.00 26.63 -8.64
CA GLY A 77 -2.33 27.51 -7.68
C GLY A 77 -3.23 28.51 -6.93
N SER A 78 -4.48 28.71 -7.35
CA SER A 78 -5.42 29.58 -6.63
C SER A 78 -6.87 29.27 -6.97
N SER A 79 -7.80 29.71 -6.11
CA SER A 79 -9.24 29.54 -6.31
C SER A 79 -9.74 30.21 -7.59
N ALA A 80 -9.16 31.35 -7.99
CA ALA A 80 -9.51 32.06 -9.23
C ALA A 80 -9.22 31.25 -10.50
N LYS A 81 -8.36 30.23 -10.41
CA LYS A 81 -8.04 29.32 -11.51
C LYS A 81 -8.90 28.06 -11.54
N ARG A 82 -9.83 27.88 -10.58
CA ARG A 82 -10.79 26.77 -10.63
C ARG A 82 -11.76 27.02 -11.77
N ARG A 83 -11.74 26.15 -12.75
CA ARG A 83 -12.72 26.09 -13.84
C ARG A 83 -13.20 24.66 -13.95
N TYR A 84 -14.40 24.41 -13.44
CA TYR A 84 -15.00 23.11 -13.55
C TYR A 84 -15.59 22.93 -14.95
N THR A 85 -15.09 21.94 -15.66
CA THR A 85 -15.60 21.53 -16.98
C THR A 85 -15.37 20.04 -17.09
N LYS A 86 -16.43 19.22 -17.21
CA LYS A 86 -16.26 17.76 -17.32
C LYS A 86 -15.29 17.42 -18.48
N PRO A 87 -14.32 16.51 -18.27
CA PRO A 87 -14.11 15.67 -17.08
C PRO A 87 -13.19 16.25 -15.98
N VAL A 88 -12.81 17.53 -16.05
CA VAL A 88 -11.83 18.20 -15.17
C VAL A 88 -12.44 18.68 -13.84
N TYR A 89 -11.86 18.22 -12.73
CA TYR A 89 -12.21 18.58 -11.35
C TYR A 89 -11.03 19.29 -10.66
N PRO A 90 -11.00 20.65 -10.67
CA PRO A 90 -9.87 21.40 -10.14
C PRO A 90 -9.94 21.58 -8.62
N HIS A 91 -8.82 21.29 -7.96
CA HIS A 91 -8.55 21.55 -6.55
C HIS A 91 -7.61 22.75 -6.44
N ALA A 92 -7.94 23.75 -5.63
CA ALA A 92 -7.02 24.89 -5.46
C ALA A 92 -6.17 24.79 -4.20
N LEU A 93 -4.90 25.13 -4.35
CA LEU A 93 -3.99 25.36 -3.24
C LEU A 93 -4.44 26.53 -2.38
N THR A 94 -4.38 26.31 -1.07
CA THR A 94 -4.62 27.34 -0.05
C THR A 94 -3.32 27.81 0.60
N LYS A 95 -2.25 27.02 0.46
CA LYS A 95 -0.90 27.30 0.96
C LYS A 95 0.13 26.88 -0.10
N PRO A 96 1.33 27.47 -0.10
CA PRO A 96 2.41 27.05 -0.99
C PRO A 96 2.72 25.56 -0.85
N LEU A 97 3.15 24.93 -1.93
CA LEU A 97 3.62 23.55 -1.86
C LEU A 97 5.03 23.48 -1.26
N PRO A 98 5.30 22.52 -0.34
CA PRO A 98 6.63 22.31 0.21
C PRO A 98 7.59 21.74 -0.84
N ALA A 99 8.90 21.89 -0.62
CA ALA A 99 9.90 21.28 -1.51
C ALA A 99 9.74 19.75 -1.57
N GLY A 100 9.89 19.16 -2.75
CA GLY A 100 9.71 17.72 -2.97
C GLY A 100 8.24 17.27 -3.08
N SER A 101 7.31 18.20 -3.28
CA SER A 101 5.88 17.90 -3.42
C SER A 101 5.45 17.48 -4.81
N LEU A 102 6.25 17.76 -5.85
CA LEU A 102 5.89 17.53 -7.25
C LEU A 102 7.01 16.80 -7.98
N TYR A 103 6.58 15.98 -8.92
CA TYR A 103 7.42 15.27 -9.87
C TYR A 103 6.93 15.57 -11.29
N ILE A 104 7.84 15.58 -12.25
CA ILE A 104 7.49 15.63 -13.67
C ILE A 104 7.38 14.21 -14.23
N ILE A 105 6.32 13.97 -15.00
CA ILE A 105 6.05 12.68 -15.68
C ILE A 105 6.08 12.81 -17.20
N ALA A 106 5.80 14.01 -17.72
CA ALA A 106 5.94 14.36 -19.12
C ALA A 106 6.10 15.88 -19.26
N PRO A 107 6.58 16.40 -20.42
CA PRO A 107 6.75 17.84 -20.60
C PRO A 107 5.46 18.63 -20.32
N GLY A 108 5.49 19.48 -19.29
CA GLY A 108 4.33 20.30 -18.87
C GLY A 108 3.27 19.55 -18.05
N ILE A 109 3.52 18.28 -17.71
CA ILE A 109 2.64 17.45 -16.88
C ILE A 109 3.42 17.05 -15.62
N ASP A 110 2.98 17.61 -14.51
CA ASP A 110 3.51 17.36 -13.18
C ASP A 110 2.48 16.54 -12.37
N VAL A 111 2.94 15.81 -11.37
CA VAL A 111 2.11 15.02 -10.46
C VAL A 111 2.58 15.23 -9.02
N LEU A 112 1.67 15.06 -8.07
CA LEU A 112 2.03 15.00 -6.66
C LEU A 112 3.05 13.90 -6.39
N SER A 113 4.03 14.18 -5.52
CA SER A 113 4.97 13.19 -5.04
C SER A 113 4.26 12.04 -4.31
N PRO A 114 4.85 10.83 -4.23
CA PRO A 114 4.21 9.72 -3.50
C PRO A 114 3.90 10.07 -2.04
N THR A 115 4.73 10.88 -1.38
CA THR A 115 4.47 11.36 -0.01
C THR A 115 3.29 12.32 0.08
N MET A 116 3.10 13.18 -0.93
CA MET A 116 1.91 14.03 -1.04
C MET A 116 0.65 13.22 -1.32
N ILE A 117 0.72 12.24 -2.22
CA ILE A 117 -0.38 11.31 -2.52
C ILE A 117 -0.76 10.54 -1.25
N ALA A 118 0.20 9.98 -0.53
CA ALA A 118 -0.01 9.31 0.77
C ALA A 118 -0.75 10.21 1.77
N THR A 119 -0.30 11.47 1.90
CA THR A 119 -0.92 12.42 2.84
C THR A 119 -2.36 12.79 2.42
N GLN A 120 -2.61 12.96 1.11
CA GLN A 120 -3.96 13.19 0.58
C GLN A 120 -4.86 11.96 0.79
N TYR A 121 -4.37 10.75 0.54
CA TYR A 121 -5.11 9.51 0.76
C TYR A 121 -5.55 9.40 2.23
N ALA A 122 -4.64 9.67 3.17
CA ALA A 122 -4.92 9.67 4.61
C ALA A 122 -5.99 10.68 5.04
N SER A 123 -6.32 11.69 4.22
CA SER A 123 -7.35 12.68 4.54
C SER A 123 -8.78 12.22 4.23
N ARG A 124 -8.94 11.16 3.43
CA ARG A 124 -10.24 10.68 2.93
C ARG A 124 -10.59 9.26 3.36
N HIS A 125 -9.60 8.48 3.78
CA HIS A 125 -9.81 7.06 4.07
C HIS A 125 -9.78 6.78 5.57
N SER A 126 -10.15 5.56 5.96
CA SER A 126 -10.04 5.10 7.34
C SER A 126 -8.59 4.82 7.76
N PHE A 127 -8.39 4.48 9.04
CA PHE A 127 -7.06 4.15 9.57
C PHE A 127 -6.48 2.91 8.89
N GLY A 128 -7.26 1.82 8.76
CA GLY A 128 -6.80 0.57 8.13
C GLY A 128 -6.54 0.75 6.63
N GLN A 129 -7.39 1.46 5.90
CA GLN A 129 -7.14 1.80 4.49
C GLN A 129 -5.85 2.60 4.33
N THR A 130 -5.66 3.64 5.17
CA THR A 130 -4.44 4.46 5.13
C THR A 130 -3.19 3.62 5.42
N TYR A 131 -3.25 2.72 6.41
CA TYR A 131 -2.16 1.80 6.70
C TYR A 131 -1.84 0.91 5.51
N ALA A 132 -2.85 0.28 4.93
CA ALA A 132 -2.62 -0.67 3.85
C ALA A 132 -2.09 0.02 2.58
N PHE A 133 -2.56 1.23 2.28
CA PHE A 133 -1.99 2.04 1.21
C PHE A 133 -0.55 2.46 1.50
N PHE A 134 -0.23 2.86 2.73
CA PHE A 134 1.16 3.21 3.08
C PHE A 134 2.10 2.00 2.99
N GLU A 135 1.62 0.83 3.38
CA GLU A 135 2.33 -0.43 3.17
C GLU A 135 2.54 -0.70 1.68
N GLU A 136 1.52 -0.57 0.81
CA GLU A 136 1.67 -0.71 -0.65
C GLU A 136 2.80 0.17 -1.19
N LEU A 137 2.82 1.46 -0.81
CA LEU A 137 3.85 2.40 -1.25
C LEU A 137 5.25 2.02 -0.75
N CYS A 138 5.33 1.37 0.40
CA CYS A 138 6.59 0.96 1.02
C CYS A 138 7.00 -0.49 0.70
N SER A 139 6.26 -1.16 -0.18
CA SER A 139 6.37 -2.60 -0.41
C SER A 139 6.74 -2.94 -1.85
N GLU A 140 7.20 -4.18 -2.06
CA GLU A 140 7.63 -4.71 -3.36
C GLU A 140 6.45 -5.06 -4.28
N ILE A 141 5.30 -4.40 -4.08
CA ILE A 141 4.06 -4.62 -4.81
C ILE A 141 3.39 -3.31 -5.21
N THR A 142 2.60 -3.41 -6.27
CA THR A 142 1.58 -2.42 -6.64
C THR A 142 0.33 -3.15 -7.10
N LEU A 143 -0.83 -2.60 -6.80
CA LEU A 143 -2.09 -3.16 -7.29
C LEU A 143 -2.42 -2.65 -8.69
N ALA A 144 -3.32 -3.35 -9.38
CA ALA A 144 -4.03 -2.80 -10.53
C ALA A 144 -4.76 -1.49 -10.15
N GLU A 145 -4.87 -0.58 -11.12
CA GLU A 145 -5.76 0.57 -10.99
C GLU A 145 -7.24 0.13 -11.02
N PRO A 146 -8.14 0.84 -10.31
CA PRO A 146 -9.58 0.59 -10.38
C PRO A 146 -10.09 0.66 -11.82
N GLY A 147 -10.93 -0.29 -12.24
CA GLY A 147 -11.47 -0.35 -13.61
C GLY A 147 -10.52 -0.94 -14.66
N TYR A 148 -9.35 -1.45 -14.27
CA TYR A 148 -8.48 -2.21 -15.17
C TYR A 148 -9.12 -3.57 -15.50
N GLU A 149 -9.69 -3.70 -16.70
CA GLU A 149 -9.99 -4.99 -17.31
C GLU A 149 -8.72 -5.48 -18.02
N GLU A 150 -8.04 -6.45 -17.43
CA GLU A 150 -6.93 -7.10 -18.11
C GLU A 150 -7.48 -7.81 -19.36
N TRP A 151 -6.90 -7.54 -20.53
CA TRP A 151 -7.08 -8.38 -21.73
C TRP A 151 -6.33 -9.70 -21.50
N LEU A 152 -6.72 -10.45 -20.46
CA LEU A 152 -6.20 -11.77 -20.19
C LEU A 152 -6.61 -12.67 -21.37
N PRO A 153 -5.68 -13.44 -21.96
CA PRO A 153 -6.07 -14.65 -22.65
C PRO A 153 -6.92 -15.45 -21.65
N GLY A 154 -8.19 -15.69 -22.01
CA GLY A 154 -9.11 -16.46 -21.18
C GLY A 154 -8.45 -17.73 -20.70
N ASP A 155 -8.56 -17.99 -19.40
CA ASP A 155 -8.27 -19.24 -18.66
C ASP A 155 -7.74 -18.98 -17.23
N ILE A 156 -8.07 -17.83 -16.61
CA ILE A 156 -8.26 -17.81 -15.16
C ILE A 156 -9.76 -17.91 -14.96
N GLU A 157 -10.21 -19.09 -14.54
CA GLU A 157 -11.59 -19.28 -14.11
C GLU A 157 -11.91 -18.20 -13.08
N ASN A 158 -12.68 -17.21 -13.52
CA ASN A 158 -13.35 -16.25 -12.65
C ASN A 158 -14.35 -17.06 -11.83
N GLU A 159 -13.90 -17.74 -10.78
CA GLU A 159 -14.76 -18.10 -9.68
C GLU A 159 -15.14 -16.80 -8.98
N MET A 160 -16.10 -16.12 -9.59
CA MET A 160 -16.93 -15.14 -8.95
C MET A 160 -17.68 -15.89 -7.86
N SER A 161 -17.05 -16.07 -6.70
CA SER A 161 -17.77 -16.48 -5.52
C SER A 161 -18.73 -15.33 -5.21
N THR A 162 -19.97 -15.47 -5.67
CA THR A 162 -21.11 -14.74 -5.14
C THR A 162 -21.31 -15.24 -3.71
N ALA A 163 -20.37 -14.90 -2.82
CA ALA A 163 -20.63 -14.92 -1.41
C ALA A 163 -21.62 -13.78 -1.19
N GLU A 164 -22.91 -14.14 -1.16
CA GLU A 164 -23.93 -13.32 -0.53
C GLU A 164 -23.35 -12.78 0.79
N ASP A 165 -23.56 -11.50 1.03
CA ASP A 165 -23.11 -10.78 2.22
C ASP A 165 -23.65 -11.53 3.45
N ASP A 166 -22.86 -12.47 3.98
CA ASP A 166 -23.25 -13.24 5.15
C ASP A 166 -23.30 -12.24 6.30
N THR A 167 -24.52 -11.87 6.67
CA THR A 167 -24.83 -11.01 7.81
C THR A 167 -24.33 -11.59 9.13
N SER A 168 -23.78 -12.81 9.14
CA SER A 168 -22.90 -13.28 10.21
C SER A 168 -21.59 -12.44 10.21
N ASN A 169 -21.47 -11.58 11.22
CA ASN A 169 -20.34 -10.66 11.46
C ASN A 169 -18.97 -11.36 11.72
N LYS A 170 -18.73 -12.56 11.18
CA LYS A 170 -17.65 -13.49 11.57
C LYS A 170 -16.59 -13.74 10.49
N THR A 171 -16.83 -13.35 9.24
CA THR A 171 -15.88 -13.52 8.12
C THR A 171 -15.81 -12.24 7.28
N VAL A 172 -14.66 -11.98 6.66
CA VAL A 172 -14.44 -10.82 5.79
C VAL A 172 -14.27 -11.29 4.35
N SER A 173 -15.06 -10.73 3.44
CA SER A 173 -14.89 -10.92 2.01
C SER A 173 -13.62 -10.20 1.54
N ILE A 174 -12.71 -10.94 0.90
CA ILE A 174 -11.47 -10.42 0.34
C ILE A 174 -11.69 -10.29 -1.18
N PRO A 175 -11.59 -9.07 -1.75
CA PRO A 175 -11.67 -8.88 -3.19
C PRO A 175 -10.54 -9.62 -3.93
N ILE A 176 -10.88 -10.18 -5.09
CA ILE A 176 -9.89 -10.65 -6.05
C ILE A 176 -9.28 -9.41 -6.73
N ILE A 177 -7.96 -9.28 -6.65
CA ILE A 177 -7.23 -8.18 -7.29
C ILE A 177 -5.91 -8.66 -7.87
N SER A 178 -5.59 -8.20 -9.08
CA SER A 178 -4.27 -8.41 -9.67
C SER A 178 -3.22 -7.58 -8.93
N CYS A 179 -2.18 -8.26 -8.47
CA CYS A 179 -1.04 -7.69 -7.76
C CYS A 179 0.21 -7.91 -8.59
N PHE A 180 1.02 -6.86 -8.74
CA PHE A 180 2.23 -6.88 -9.57
C PHE A 180 3.45 -6.60 -8.70
N LYS A 181 4.55 -7.29 -8.99
CA LYS A 181 5.85 -6.97 -8.39
C LYS A 181 6.31 -5.60 -8.86
N SER A 182 6.73 -4.74 -7.93
CA SER A 182 7.26 -3.41 -8.23
C SER A 182 8.12 -2.90 -7.09
N GLU A 183 9.21 -2.20 -7.37
CA GLU A 183 10.01 -1.55 -6.33
C GLU A 183 9.15 -0.59 -5.48
N PRO A 184 9.45 -0.43 -4.18
CA PRO A 184 8.77 0.52 -3.32
C PRO A 184 8.79 1.94 -3.89
N ALA A 185 7.65 2.64 -3.83
CA ALA A 185 7.57 4.06 -4.19
C ALA A 185 8.25 4.96 -3.15
N LEU A 186 8.31 4.49 -1.91
CA LEU A 186 8.87 5.15 -0.74
C LEU A 186 9.49 4.11 0.18
N SER A 187 10.41 4.53 1.03
CA SER A 187 10.73 3.82 2.27
C SER A 187 9.88 4.33 3.44
N PRO A 188 9.63 3.51 4.48
CA PRO A 188 8.97 3.98 5.70
C PRO A 188 9.66 5.20 6.34
N SER A 189 10.98 5.29 6.17
CA SER A 189 11.80 6.40 6.67
C SER A 189 11.54 7.71 5.91
N GLU A 190 11.38 7.66 4.58
CA GLU A 190 11.07 8.83 3.75
C GLU A 190 9.68 9.37 4.07
N LEU A 191 8.69 8.48 4.24
CA LEU A 191 7.35 8.84 4.66
C LEU A 191 7.38 9.55 6.03
N THR A 192 8.07 8.98 7.02
CA THR A 192 8.16 9.57 8.36
C THR A 192 8.90 10.91 8.34
N ASN A 193 9.99 11.00 7.57
CA ASN A 193 10.77 12.24 7.43
C ASN A 193 9.98 13.33 6.72
N TRP A 194 9.16 12.97 5.74
CA TRP A 194 8.23 13.88 5.10
C TRP A 194 7.24 14.46 6.09
N LEU A 195 6.53 13.60 6.84
CA LEU A 195 5.50 14.03 7.79
C LEU A 195 6.06 14.96 8.89
N LYS A 196 7.33 14.82 9.27
CA LYS A 196 8.00 15.75 10.20
C LYS A 196 8.23 17.15 9.61
N LYS A 197 8.32 17.29 8.28
CA LYS A 197 8.61 18.55 7.58
C LYS A 197 7.35 19.39 7.30
N VAL A 198 6.19 18.76 7.18
CA VAL A 198 4.93 19.42 6.79
C VAL A 198 3.96 19.49 7.97
N ASN A 199 3.23 20.60 8.13
CA ASN A 199 2.32 20.81 9.27
C ASN A 199 0.91 21.30 8.92
N TYR A 200 0.59 21.47 7.62
CA TYR A 200 -0.66 22.07 7.17
C TYR A 200 -1.42 21.28 6.11
N LEU A 201 -0.94 20.10 5.74
CA LEU A 201 -1.62 19.25 4.76
C LEU A 201 -2.82 18.55 5.41
N PRO A 202 -3.95 18.42 4.71
CA PRO A 202 -5.05 17.55 5.13
C PRO A 202 -4.54 16.12 5.35
N GLY A 203 -5.11 15.39 6.31
CA GLY A 203 -4.73 14.00 6.58
C GLY A 203 -3.49 13.80 7.45
N LEU A 204 -2.71 14.84 7.77
CA LEU A 204 -1.48 14.71 8.56
C LEU A 204 -1.69 14.00 9.91
N LYS A 205 -2.77 14.31 10.64
CA LYS A 205 -3.06 13.66 11.92
C LYS A 205 -3.18 12.14 11.77
N GLN A 206 -3.84 11.68 10.71
CA GLN A 206 -4.00 10.25 10.45
C GLN A 206 -2.70 9.65 9.91
N ALA A 207 -2.03 10.32 8.99
CA ALA A 207 -0.74 9.88 8.47
C ALA A 207 0.30 9.70 9.58
N HIS A 208 0.41 10.65 10.53
CA HIS A 208 1.25 10.53 11.71
C HIS A 208 0.86 9.37 12.64
N ALA A 209 -0.44 9.07 12.73
CA ALA A 209 -0.91 7.96 13.55
C ALA A 209 -0.61 6.59 12.93
N VAL A 210 -0.46 6.51 11.60
CA VAL A 210 -0.24 5.28 10.83
C VAL A 210 1.24 5.03 10.57
N ALA A 211 1.99 6.06 10.14
CA ALA A 211 3.38 5.92 9.68
C ALA A 211 4.32 5.14 10.61
N PRO A 212 4.24 5.25 11.95
CA PRO A 212 5.09 4.46 12.85
C PRO A 212 4.89 2.94 12.79
N TYR A 213 3.80 2.47 12.18
CA TYR A 213 3.46 1.05 12.10
C TYR A 213 3.78 0.43 10.73
N VAL A 214 4.11 1.24 9.72
CA VAL A 214 4.40 0.75 8.37
C VAL A 214 5.73 0.01 8.38
N LEU A 215 5.71 -1.27 8.02
CA LEU A 215 6.89 -2.13 7.97
C LEU A 215 7.58 -2.05 6.60
N GLY A 216 6.80 -1.99 5.52
CA GLY A 216 7.28 -2.03 4.14
C GLY A 216 7.62 -3.45 3.67
N ASN A 217 8.17 -3.55 2.46
CA ASN A 217 8.67 -4.77 1.83
C ASN A 217 7.67 -5.93 1.70
N ALA A 218 6.35 -5.71 1.82
CA ALA A 218 5.37 -6.77 1.56
C ALA A 218 5.49 -7.25 0.11
N ARG A 219 5.18 -8.54 -0.12
CA ARG A 219 5.17 -9.18 -1.43
C ARG A 219 3.78 -9.62 -1.88
N SER A 220 2.77 -9.41 -1.02
CA SER A 220 1.38 -9.64 -1.36
C SER A 220 0.44 -8.75 -0.53
N PRO A 221 -0.80 -8.51 -1.00
CA PRO A 221 -1.78 -7.76 -0.23
C PRO A 221 -2.18 -8.48 1.07
N MET A 222 -2.06 -9.81 1.09
CA MET A 222 -2.36 -10.64 2.25
C MET A 222 -1.27 -10.55 3.32
N GLU A 223 -0.01 -10.36 2.93
CA GLU A 223 1.05 -9.98 3.87
C GLU A 223 0.76 -8.64 4.53
N ILE A 224 0.33 -7.63 3.77
CA ILE A 224 -0.08 -6.33 4.34
C ILE A 224 -1.20 -6.51 5.38
N MET A 225 -2.20 -7.34 5.07
CA MET A 225 -3.26 -7.67 6.01
C MET A 225 -2.72 -8.38 7.26
N MET A 226 -1.80 -9.33 7.09
CA MET A 226 -1.14 -10.04 8.19
C MET A 226 -0.35 -9.06 9.08
N PHE A 227 0.47 -8.19 8.49
CA PHE A 227 1.26 -7.18 9.21
C PHE A 227 0.33 -6.26 10.01
N GLY A 228 -0.73 -5.78 9.36
CA GLY A 228 -1.75 -4.95 9.99
C GLY A 228 -2.39 -5.63 11.20
N MET A 229 -2.87 -6.88 11.02
CA MET A 229 -3.52 -7.60 12.11
C MET A 229 -2.59 -7.88 13.28
N PHE A 230 -1.34 -8.30 13.06
CA PHE A 230 -0.43 -8.63 14.15
C PHE A 230 0.21 -7.40 14.79
N CYS A 231 0.65 -6.42 14.02
CA CYS A 231 1.49 -5.31 14.51
C CYS A 231 0.70 -4.05 14.90
N LEU A 232 -0.50 -3.82 14.36
CA LEU A 232 -1.27 -2.62 14.72
C LEU A 232 -1.79 -2.67 16.18
N PRO A 233 -2.03 -1.49 16.79
CA PRO A 233 -2.52 -1.42 18.16
C PRO A 233 -3.89 -2.08 18.36
N MET A 234 -4.12 -2.66 19.54
CA MET A 234 -5.43 -3.22 19.92
C MET A 234 -6.57 -2.21 19.86
N LEU A 235 -6.29 -0.93 20.16
CA LEU A 235 -7.29 0.14 20.04
C LEU A 235 -7.81 0.32 18.61
N ARG A 236 -6.97 -0.04 17.62
CA ARG A 236 -7.25 -0.01 16.18
C ARG A 236 -7.70 -1.36 15.61
N GLY A 237 -7.79 -2.40 16.44
CA GLY A 237 -8.24 -3.73 16.03
C GLY A 237 -7.11 -4.75 15.78
N GLY A 238 -5.84 -4.37 15.87
CA GLY A 238 -4.72 -5.31 15.75
C GLY A 238 -4.40 -6.04 17.06
N PHE A 239 -3.37 -6.87 17.07
CA PHE A 239 -2.93 -7.65 18.24
C PHE A 239 -1.76 -7.02 19.02
N ALA A 240 -1.20 -5.93 18.52
CA ALA A 240 -0.07 -5.21 19.12
C ALA A 240 1.15 -6.10 19.41
N CYS A 241 1.40 -7.11 18.58
CA CYS A 241 2.63 -7.90 18.62
C CYS A 241 3.81 -7.00 18.25
N LYS A 242 4.78 -6.90 19.15
CA LYS A 242 5.92 -5.99 19.01
C LYS A 242 7.10 -6.66 18.31
N GLY A 243 7.90 -5.87 17.60
CA GLY A 243 9.15 -6.32 17.00
C GLY A 243 8.98 -7.22 15.78
N GLY A 244 7.83 -7.14 15.11
CA GLY A 244 7.63 -7.75 13.80
C GLY A 244 8.46 -7.03 12.75
N ILE A 245 9.15 -7.80 11.90
CA ILE A 245 9.93 -7.30 10.77
C ILE A 245 9.45 -8.05 9.52
N SER A 246 9.01 -7.30 8.51
CA SER A 246 8.47 -7.85 7.27
C SER A 246 9.57 -8.30 6.31
N ASN A 247 9.31 -9.38 5.56
CA ASN A 247 10.19 -9.95 4.53
C ASN A 247 11.68 -9.98 4.94
N TYR A 248 11.92 -10.41 6.18
CA TYR A 248 13.24 -10.31 6.80
C TYR A 248 14.11 -11.50 6.38
N ARG A 249 15.33 -11.18 5.93
CA ARG A 249 16.36 -12.17 5.61
C ARG A 249 17.03 -12.67 6.89
N ILE A 250 16.95 -13.98 7.11
CA ILE A 250 17.62 -14.69 8.19
C ILE A 250 18.79 -15.47 7.57
N ASP A 251 20.00 -14.98 7.75
CA ASP A 251 21.22 -15.70 7.35
C ASP A 251 21.45 -16.89 8.28
N PHE A 252 21.79 -18.05 7.71
CA PHE A 252 21.94 -19.29 8.46
C PHE A 252 23.34 -19.42 9.06
N GLU A 253 23.40 -19.94 10.29
CA GLU A 253 24.64 -20.34 10.95
C GLU A 253 25.18 -21.65 10.35
N GLU A 254 26.46 -21.97 10.59
CA GLU A 254 27.14 -23.15 10.00
C GLU A 254 26.36 -24.46 10.22
N GLU A 255 25.81 -24.67 11.42
CA GLU A 255 24.99 -25.85 11.74
C GLU A 255 23.71 -25.90 10.90
N ALA A 256 23.01 -24.76 10.77
CA ALA A 256 21.80 -24.66 9.97
C ALA A 256 22.08 -24.82 8.47
N ILE A 257 23.22 -24.32 7.99
CA ILE A 257 23.70 -24.55 6.61
C ILE A 257 23.99 -26.04 6.39
N ALA A 258 24.64 -26.71 7.35
CA ALA A 258 24.96 -28.14 7.25
C ALA A 258 23.70 -29.01 7.17
N VAL A 259 22.65 -28.66 7.93
CA VAL A 259 21.37 -29.41 7.96
C VAL A 259 20.52 -29.12 6.71
N SER A 260 20.41 -27.85 6.31
CA SER A 260 19.49 -27.43 5.23
C SER A 260 20.11 -27.42 3.84
N GLY A 261 21.42 -27.23 3.74
CA GLY A 261 22.10 -26.88 2.50
C GLY A 261 21.74 -25.49 1.96
N MET A 262 21.09 -24.63 2.75
CA MET A 262 20.72 -23.26 2.37
C MET A 262 21.53 -22.21 3.14
N PRO A 263 21.91 -21.09 2.50
CA PRO A 263 22.65 -20.02 3.18
C PRO A 263 21.75 -19.06 3.96
N TYR A 264 20.45 -18.99 3.64
CA TYR A 264 19.50 -18.09 4.29
C TYR A 264 18.05 -18.50 3.97
N ALA A 265 17.10 -17.90 4.70
CA ALA A 265 15.69 -17.86 4.37
C ALA A 265 15.13 -16.43 4.47
N ILE A 266 13.98 -16.18 3.83
CA ILE A 266 13.21 -14.96 4.00
C ILE A 266 11.88 -15.36 4.64
N GLY A 267 11.52 -14.73 5.75
CA GLY A 267 10.21 -14.91 6.39
C GLY A 267 9.33 -13.70 6.22
N ASP A 268 8.04 -13.91 5.95
CA ASP A 268 7.10 -12.83 5.64
C ASP A 268 6.92 -11.86 6.82
N LEU A 269 6.68 -12.37 8.03
CA LEU A 269 6.68 -11.57 9.27
C LEU A 269 7.45 -12.29 10.37
N VAL A 270 8.66 -11.80 10.65
CA VAL A 270 9.59 -12.38 11.62
C VAL A 270 9.52 -11.63 12.94
N PHE A 271 9.45 -12.37 14.05
CA PHE A 271 9.58 -11.86 15.42
C PHE A 271 10.86 -12.40 16.05
N PRO A 272 12.02 -11.72 15.89
CA PRO A 272 13.32 -12.26 16.29
C PRO A 272 13.41 -12.60 17.78
N SER A 273 12.85 -11.75 18.66
CA SER A 273 12.90 -11.95 20.12
C SER A 273 12.18 -13.21 20.58
N SER A 274 11.17 -13.68 19.86
CA SER A 274 10.43 -14.91 20.16
C SER A 274 10.78 -16.07 19.23
N ARG A 275 11.73 -15.88 18.29
CA ARG A 275 12.07 -16.83 17.23
C ARG A 275 10.84 -17.42 16.52
N GLU A 276 9.86 -16.58 16.20
CA GLU A 276 8.65 -17.00 15.48
C GLU A 276 8.57 -16.30 14.13
N ILE A 277 8.12 -17.04 13.12
CA ILE A 277 7.93 -16.57 11.75
C ILE A 277 6.48 -16.89 11.37
N LEU A 278 5.75 -15.88 10.92
CA LEU A 278 4.43 -16.08 10.32
C LEU A 278 4.59 -15.99 8.81
N GLU A 279 4.05 -16.99 8.10
CA GLU A 279 4.07 -17.05 6.63
C GLU A 279 2.66 -17.08 6.10
N TYR A 280 2.34 -16.24 5.13
CA TYR A 280 1.10 -16.37 4.38
C TYR A 280 1.31 -17.36 3.24
N LYS A 281 0.59 -18.49 3.27
CA LYS A 281 0.62 -19.46 2.18
C LYS A 281 -0.64 -19.30 1.32
N GLY A 282 -0.44 -18.79 0.10
CA GLY A 282 -1.41 -18.87 -0.99
C GLY A 282 -1.63 -20.32 -1.47
N HIS A 283 -2.30 -20.51 -2.60
CA HIS A 283 -2.50 -21.86 -3.14
C HIS A 283 -1.16 -22.55 -3.47
N PRO A 284 -0.96 -23.81 -3.04
CA PRO A 284 0.32 -24.48 -3.21
C PRO A 284 0.63 -24.75 -4.70
N HIS A 285 1.86 -24.47 -5.11
CA HIS A 285 2.44 -25.08 -6.30
C HIS A 285 2.97 -26.47 -5.93
N ASP A 286 2.25 -27.52 -6.31
CA ASP A 286 2.54 -28.91 -5.91
C ASP A 286 3.61 -29.55 -6.82
N SER A 287 4.79 -28.94 -6.88
CA SER A 287 5.97 -29.55 -7.50
C SER A 287 6.87 -30.20 -6.44
N LYS A 288 7.53 -31.29 -6.82
CA LYS A 288 8.47 -31.99 -5.95
C LYS A 288 9.65 -31.08 -5.56
N GLU A 289 10.11 -30.25 -6.48
CA GLU A 289 11.19 -29.29 -6.27
C GLU A 289 10.81 -28.21 -5.25
N SER A 290 9.56 -27.69 -5.31
CA SER A 290 9.06 -26.72 -4.33
C SER A 290 8.99 -27.33 -2.93
N ARG A 291 8.54 -28.59 -2.82
CA ARG A 291 8.46 -29.31 -1.55
C ARG A 291 9.84 -29.51 -0.91
N ILE A 292 10.83 -29.95 -1.70
CA ILE A 292 12.20 -30.12 -1.21
C ILE A 292 12.80 -28.77 -0.77
N GLY A 293 12.51 -27.69 -1.49
CA GLY A 293 12.93 -26.33 -1.12
C GLY A 293 12.35 -25.88 0.23
N ASP A 294 11.05 -26.08 0.43
CA ASP A 294 10.36 -25.76 1.69
C ASP A 294 10.88 -26.61 2.85
N GLU A 295 11.10 -27.92 2.65
CA GLU A 295 11.67 -28.82 3.67
C GLU A 295 13.08 -28.38 4.11
N LYS A 296 13.94 -28.00 3.15
CA LYS A 296 15.28 -27.48 3.46
C LYS A 296 15.20 -26.16 4.22
N ARG A 297 14.34 -25.24 3.79
CA ARG A 297 14.11 -23.95 4.46
C ARG A 297 13.71 -24.18 5.92
N GLU A 298 12.71 -25.03 6.14
CA GLU A 298 12.19 -25.34 7.48
C GLU A 298 13.25 -26.00 8.37
N ALA A 299 14.04 -26.93 7.82
CA ALA A 299 15.11 -27.59 8.57
C ALA A 299 16.18 -26.61 9.07
N GLY A 300 16.59 -25.65 8.24
CA GLY A 300 17.59 -24.64 8.63
C GLY A 300 17.06 -23.64 9.65
N LEU A 301 15.82 -23.16 9.46
CA LEU A 301 15.15 -22.29 10.44
C LEU A 301 14.98 -22.99 11.80
N SER A 302 14.57 -24.26 11.78
CA SER A 302 14.41 -25.08 12.98
C SER A 302 15.73 -25.32 13.71
N ALA A 303 16.84 -25.54 12.98
CA ALA A 303 18.18 -25.66 13.57
C ALA A 303 18.60 -24.39 14.33
N MET A 304 18.18 -23.21 13.85
CA MET A 304 18.37 -21.93 14.56
C MET A 304 17.32 -21.67 15.65
N GLY A 305 16.42 -22.62 15.90
CA GLY A 305 15.33 -22.52 16.88
C GLY A 305 14.20 -21.59 16.46
N PHE A 306 14.09 -21.23 15.18
CA PHE A 306 12.90 -20.55 14.66
C PHE A 306 11.75 -21.52 14.48
N ARG A 307 10.55 -21.06 14.81
CA ARG A 307 9.30 -21.75 14.47
C ARG A 307 8.57 -20.97 13.38
N THR A 308 8.23 -21.66 12.30
CA THR A 308 7.37 -21.14 11.24
C THR A 308 5.91 -21.52 11.50
N THR A 309 4.99 -20.59 11.24
CA THR A 309 3.54 -20.80 11.29
C THR A 309 2.92 -20.31 10.01
N SER A 310 2.45 -21.25 9.19
CA SER A 310 1.71 -20.94 7.98
C SER A 310 0.28 -20.50 8.32
N ILE A 311 -0.17 -19.44 7.65
CA ILE A 311 -1.52 -18.88 7.70
C ILE A 311 -2.08 -18.98 6.29
N ASN A 312 -3.20 -19.68 6.14
CA ASN A 312 -3.87 -19.84 4.84
C ASN A 312 -4.95 -18.76 4.59
N SER A 313 -5.56 -18.79 3.40
CA SER A 313 -6.59 -17.85 2.96
C SER A 313 -7.85 -17.83 3.82
N GLU A 314 -8.14 -18.91 4.57
CA GLU A 314 -9.30 -18.97 5.46
C GLU A 314 -8.96 -18.46 6.87
N GLN A 315 -7.78 -18.81 7.38
CA GLN A 315 -7.31 -18.34 8.68
C GLN A 315 -7.05 -16.83 8.71
N ILE A 316 -6.57 -16.24 7.60
CA ILE A 316 -6.33 -14.79 7.54
C ILE A 316 -7.62 -13.97 7.71
N LYS A 317 -8.78 -14.54 7.33
CA LYS A 317 -10.11 -13.92 7.47
C LYS A 317 -10.73 -14.13 8.86
N ASP A 318 -10.14 -14.99 9.71
CA ASP A 318 -10.68 -15.36 11.01
C ASP A 318 -9.86 -14.72 12.15
N ALA A 319 -10.43 -13.68 12.76
CA ALA A 319 -9.81 -13.00 13.89
C ALA A 319 -9.57 -13.93 15.10
N ALA A 320 -10.29 -15.05 15.24
CA ALA A 320 -10.11 -15.99 16.36
C ALA A 320 -8.88 -16.88 16.13
N ALA A 321 -8.71 -17.36 14.90
CA ALA A 321 -7.51 -18.06 14.47
C ALA A 321 -6.26 -17.18 14.66
N LEU A 322 -6.30 -15.93 14.17
CA LEU A 322 -5.18 -15.00 14.34
C LEU A 322 -4.91 -14.65 15.82
N GLU A 323 -5.95 -14.51 16.64
CA GLU A 323 -5.79 -14.26 18.08
C GLU A 323 -5.09 -15.44 18.79
N ALA A 324 -5.37 -16.68 18.40
CA ALA A 324 -4.69 -17.84 18.96
C ALA A 324 -3.18 -17.82 18.66
N ILE A 325 -2.80 -17.40 17.44
CA ILE A 325 -1.40 -17.19 17.05
C ILE A 325 -0.80 -16.04 17.86
N ALA A 326 -1.49 -14.91 17.99
CA ALA A 326 -1.02 -13.76 18.78
C ALA A 326 -0.78 -14.14 20.25
N LYS A 327 -1.69 -14.90 20.89
CA LYS A 327 -1.50 -15.41 22.26
C LYS A 327 -0.23 -16.26 22.38
N ARG A 328 0.10 -17.06 21.36
CA ARG A 328 1.34 -17.83 21.33
C ARG A 328 2.56 -16.92 21.25
N LEU A 329 2.56 -15.92 20.35
CA LEU A 329 3.66 -14.95 20.22
C LEU A 329 3.95 -14.25 21.55
N TYR A 330 2.92 -13.77 22.25
CA TYR A 330 3.08 -13.16 23.57
C TYR A 330 3.72 -14.12 24.57
N ARG A 331 3.21 -15.36 24.66
CA ARG A 331 3.74 -16.39 25.57
C ARG A 331 5.22 -16.69 25.28
N GLN A 332 5.61 -16.80 24.01
CA GLN A 332 7.01 -17.04 23.63
C GLN A 332 7.92 -15.84 23.92
N ALA A 333 7.39 -14.63 23.84
CA ALA A 333 8.08 -13.42 24.28
C ALA A 333 8.14 -13.27 25.81
N GLY A 334 7.67 -14.25 26.60
CA GLY A 334 7.58 -14.14 28.06
C GLY A 334 6.54 -13.12 28.56
N LEU A 335 5.61 -12.72 27.68
CA LEU A 335 4.58 -11.73 27.95
C LEU A 335 3.21 -12.41 28.10
N ARG A 336 2.30 -11.74 28.83
CA ARG A 336 0.90 -12.17 28.92
C ARG A 336 0.05 -11.39 27.92
N PHE A 337 -0.62 -12.11 27.01
CA PHE A 337 -1.64 -11.51 26.15
C PHE A 337 -2.81 -11.01 27.00
N ARG A 338 -3.15 -9.72 26.87
CA ARG A 338 -4.29 -9.09 27.53
C ARG A 338 -4.98 -8.17 26.55
N CYS A 339 -6.20 -8.53 26.14
CA CYS A 339 -7.05 -7.62 25.41
C CYS A 339 -7.93 -6.86 26.40
N THR A 340 -7.54 -5.63 26.72
CA THR A 340 -8.27 -4.76 27.67
C THR A 340 -9.18 -3.76 26.96
N VAL A 341 -9.38 -3.91 25.66
CA VAL A 341 -10.16 -2.98 24.83
C VAL A 341 -11.57 -3.51 24.67
N ASP A 342 -12.56 -2.68 24.97
CA ASP A 342 -13.96 -3.01 24.78
C ASP A 342 -14.30 -3.29 23.31
N ALA A 343 -15.17 -4.27 23.10
CA ALA A 343 -15.60 -4.73 21.78
C ALA A 343 -14.43 -5.06 20.84
N SER A 344 -13.36 -5.67 21.38
CA SER A 344 -12.14 -6.03 20.64
C SER A 344 -12.42 -6.80 19.35
N ARG A 345 -13.35 -7.76 19.40
CA ARG A 345 -13.76 -8.56 18.25
C ARG A 345 -14.38 -7.72 17.14
N THR A 346 -15.25 -6.78 17.48
CA THR A 346 -15.84 -5.83 16.53
C THR A 346 -14.77 -4.94 15.90
N ARG A 347 -13.78 -4.50 16.68
CA ARG A 347 -12.66 -3.68 16.18
C ARG A 347 -11.75 -4.48 15.23
N GLN A 348 -11.49 -5.76 15.53
CA GLN A 348 -10.71 -6.65 14.67
C GLN A 348 -11.37 -6.80 13.30
N TYR A 349 -12.66 -7.17 13.26
CA TYR A 349 -13.37 -7.30 11.98
C TYR A 349 -13.51 -5.95 11.25
N LYS A 350 -13.68 -4.85 11.97
CA LYS A 350 -13.64 -3.51 11.37
C LYS A 350 -12.28 -3.26 10.71
N LEU A 351 -11.17 -3.53 11.41
CA LEU A 351 -9.83 -3.38 10.85
C LEU A 351 -9.64 -4.28 9.62
N MET A 352 -10.03 -5.55 9.69
CA MET A 352 -9.95 -6.47 8.55
C MET A 352 -10.70 -5.94 7.33
N LYS A 353 -11.91 -5.39 7.50
CA LYS A 353 -12.67 -4.75 6.41
C LYS A 353 -11.94 -3.51 5.85
N GLU A 354 -11.36 -2.67 6.72
CA GLU A 354 -10.57 -1.51 6.27
C GLU A 354 -9.29 -1.93 5.52
N LEU A 355 -8.63 -3.02 5.95
CA LEU A 355 -7.41 -3.57 5.32
C LEU A 355 -7.67 -4.25 3.97
N THR A 356 -8.93 -4.54 3.62
CA THR A 356 -9.30 -5.07 2.30
C THR A 356 -9.94 -4.01 1.40
N ALA A 357 -10.50 -2.93 1.97
CA ALA A 357 -11.19 -1.90 1.20
C ALA A 357 -10.29 -1.15 0.21
N TRP A 358 -9.03 -0.87 0.57
CA TRP A 358 -8.06 -0.18 -0.31
C TRP A 358 -7.73 -0.94 -1.61
N MET A 359 -8.05 -2.23 -1.66
CA MET A 359 -7.93 -3.07 -2.85
C MET A 359 -9.07 -2.80 -3.84
N LYS A 360 -10.25 -2.41 -3.36
CA LYS A 360 -11.39 -2.11 -4.24
C LYS A 360 -11.37 -0.71 -4.79
N ASP A 361 -10.90 0.25 -3.98
CA ASP A 361 -11.17 1.71 -4.10
C ASP A 361 -11.85 2.09 -5.42
N GLU A 362 -13.16 1.83 -5.42
CA GLU A 362 -14.11 2.25 -6.42
C GLU A 362 -14.26 3.77 -6.23
N ASN A 363 -13.88 4.51 -7.27
CA ASN A 363 -14.12 5.94 -7.50
C ASN A 363 -15.17 6.60 -6.57
N GLU A 364 -14.74 7.25 -5.49
CA GLU A 364 -15.51 8.34 -4.84
C GLU A 364 -15.10 9.72 -5.36
#